data_AF-A0A4S4KNE4-F1
#
_entry.id   AF-A0A4S4KNE4-F1
#
_cell.length_a   1.000
_cell.length_b   1.000
_cell.length_c   1.000
_cell.angle_alpha   90.00
_cell.angle_beta   90.00
_cell.angle_gamma   90.00
#
_symmetry.space_group_name_H-M   'P 1'
#
loop_
_entity.id
_entity.type
_entity.pdbx_description
1 polymer ?
#
loop_
_entity_poly.entity_id
_entity_poly.type
_entity_poly.pdbx_seq_one_letter_code
_entity_poly.pdbx_strand_id
1 'polypeptide(L)'
;MPASRPVAVAVGYYRFTDIFFEWHQALPNPQTVGPLKATIAYDALVHPDHPLRKAGVDGIELYIGTFPNGEARLLFSSAQIEYIRYWIHAVGLAEELIPLPGGDWLIQQNDMLSCSPAVYNDPAVLKKAIKVGVNSSRVKCATHLFIPVAQTIDKNNKRLKGSEPLLTSRRLGFERVRAYWAAKAGTWIAIDIEAWDRDHTVLTEFGWSLIRWENGEEVSEAGHLTVEEHRSYYNTFVAHNREHYSFGESEEVDKKTFKKRIRDLIGDNRSKGPLFLIFHDANQDVKYAHLPLPSEY
;
A
#
# COMPACT_ATOMS: atom_id res chain seq x y z
N MET A 1 -27.54 -9.96 -32.06
CA MET A 1 -26.57 -10.33 -30.99
C MET A 1 -26.66 -9.27 -29.92
N PRO A 2 -27.17 -9.53 -28.71
CA PRO A 2 -27.11 -8.53 -27.64
C PRO A 2 -25.63 -8.35 -27.26
N ALA A 3 -25.17 -7.10 -27.29
CA ALA A 3 -23.84 -6.74 -26.81
C ALA A 3 -23.73 -7.15 -25.33
N SER A 4 -22.81 -8.06 -25.04
CA SER A 4 -22.45 -8.44 -23.67
C SER A 4 -22.07 -7.17 -22.91
N ARG A 5 -22.76 -6.90 -21.80
CA ARG A 5 -22.37 -5.82 -20.87
C ARG A 5 -20.89 -6.02 -20.51
N PRO A 6 -20.08 -4.94 -20.47
CA PRO A 6 -18.72 -5.05 -19.95
C PRO A 6 -18.82 -5.58 -18.53
N VAL A 7 -18.30 -6.79 -18.31
CA VAL A 7 -18.13 -7.34 -16.97
C VAL A 7 -17.17 -6.40 -16.27
N ALA A 8 -17.64 -5.72 -15.21
CA ALA A 8 -16.77 -4.90 -14.38
C ALA A 8 -15.61 -5.79 -13.92
N VAL A 9 -14.40 -5.47 -14.37
CA VAL A 9 -13.20 -6.20 -13.93
C VAL A 9 -13.07 -5.93 -12.45
N ALA A 10 -13.35 -6.95 -11.64
CA ALA A 10 -13.24 -6.84 -10.21
C ALA A 10 -11.76 -6.67 -9.86
N VAL A 11 -11.38 -5.46 -9.46
CA VAL A 11 -10.03 -5.12 -9.03
C VAL A 11 -9.87 -5.54 -7.57
N GLY A 12 -8.88 -6.37 -7.27
CA GLY A 12 -8.65 -6.89 -5.93
C GLY A 12 -7.36 -7.67 -5.84
N TYR A 13 -7.32 -8.63 -4.92
CA TYR A 13 -6.12 -9.40 -4.62
C TYR A 13 -6.44 -10.88 -4.45
N TYR A 14 -5.47 -11.74 -4.71
CA TYR A 14 -5.55 -13.17 -4.47
C TYR A 14 -4.46 -13.59 -3.50
N ARG A 15 -4.77 -14.51 -2.57
CA ARG A 15 -3.74 -15.04 -1.66
C ARG A 15 -2.68 -15.77 -2.46
N PHE A 16 -1.41 -15.52 -2.15
CA PHE A 16 -0.28 -16.19 -2.79
C PHE A 16 -0.46 -17.71 -2.76
N THR A 17 -0.89 -18.26 -1.62
CA THR A 17 -1.08 -19.69 -1.44
C THR A 17 -2.17 -20.27 -2.33
N ASP A 18 -3.26 -19.54 -2.57
CA ASP A 18 -4.37 -20.02 -3.40
C ASP A 18 -3.92 -20.09 -4.86
N ILE A 19 -3.20 -19.07 -5.31
CA ILE A 19 -2.61 -19.04 -6.66
C ILE A 19 -1.56 -20.14 -6.82
N PHE A 20 -0.64 -20.25 -5.86
CA PHE A 20 0.51 -21.13 -5.97
C PHE A 20 0.15 -22.61 -5.80
N PHE A 21 -0.78 -22.94 -4.91
CA PHE A 21 -1.11 -24.34 -4.57
C PHE A 21 -2.46 -24.81 -5.15
N GLU A 22 -3.45 -23.94 -5.33
CA GLU A 22 -4.82 -24.37 -5.66
C GLU A 22 -5.23 -24.05 -7.10
N TRP A 23 -4.80 -22.92 -7.67
CA TRP A 23 -5.31 -22.45 -8.97
C TRP A 23 -5.12 -23.46 -10.10
N HIS A 24 -3.97 -24.12 -10.15
CA HIS A 24 -3.69 -25.14 -11.16
C HIS A 24 -4.61 -26.37 -11.08
N GLN A 25 -5.20 -26.66 -9.91
CA GLN A 25 -6.13 -27.76 -9.72
C GLN A 25 -7.52 -27.44 -10.28
N ALA A 26 -7.86 -26.15 -10.39
CA ALA A 26 -9.12 -25.67 -10.93
C ALA A 26 -9.11 -25.51 -12.46
N LEU A 27 -7.99 -25.85 -13.13
CA LEU A 27 -7.88 -25.70 -14.58
C LEU A 27 -8.56 -26.87 -15.31
N PRO A 28 -9.41 -26.59 -16.32
CA PRO A 28 -10.09 -27.63 -17.08
C PRO A 28 -9.14 -28.39 -18.02
N ASN A 29 -8.05 -27.74 -18.48
CA ASN A 29 -7.08 -28.32 -19.38
C ASN A 29 -5.78 -28.70 -18.63
N PRO A 30 -5.43 -30.00 -18.54
CA PRO A 30 -4.19 -30.43 -17.88
C PRO A 30 -2.90 -29.90 -18.50
N GLN A 31 -2.90 -29.58 -19.80
CA GLN A 31 -1.69 -29.10 -20.50
C GLN A 31 -1.26 -27.71 -20.04
N THR A 32 -2.18 -26.88 -19.54
CA THR A 32 -1.87 -25.52 -19.08
C THR A 32 -1.33 -25.48 -17.64
N VAL A 33 -1.42 -26.60 -16.91
CA VAL A 33 -0.91 -26.75 -15.53
C VAL A 33 0.60 -26.56 -15.46
N GLY A 34 1.35 -27.20 -16.35
CA GLY A 34 2.81 -27.11 -16.41
C GLY A 34 3.30 -25.67 -16.61
N PRO A 35 2.87 -24.99 -17.70
CA PRO A 35 3.16 -23.58 -17.95
C PRO A 35 2.79 -22.64 -16.82
N LEU A 36 1.60 -22.82 -16.21
CA LEU A 36 1.19 -21.99 -15.08
C LEU A 36 2.15 -22.17 -13.91
N LYS A 37 2.41 -23.41 -13.49
CA LYS A 37 3.28 -23.71 -12.35
C LYS A 37 4.71 -23.25 -12.58
N ALA A 38 5.22 -23.36 -13.80
CA ALA A 38 6.55 -22.87 -14.16
C ALA A 38 6.63 -21.34 -14.04
N THR A 39 5.62 -20.62 -14.55
CA THR A 39 5.56 -19.16 -14.50
C THR A 39 5.50 -18.63 -13.06
N ILE A 40 4.69 -19.25 -12.19
CA ILE A 40 4.54 -18.79 -10.80
C ILE A 40 5.52 -19.44 -9.81
N ALA A 41 6.48 -20.24 -10.29
CA ALA A 41 7.48 -20.87 -9.44
C ALA A 41 8.34 -19.83 -8.71
N TYR A 42 8.87 -20.16 -7.53
CA TYR A 42 9.67 -19.24 -6.71
C TYR A 42 10.83 -18.61 -7.49
N ASP A 43 11.63 -19.45 -8.17
CA ASP A 43 12.78 -19.00 -8.95
C ASP A 43 12.37 -18.19 -10.18
N ALA A 44 11.24 -18.55 -10.79
CA ALA A 44 10.70 -17.82 -11.94
C ALA A 44 10.23 -16.42 -11.52
N LEU A 45 9.44 -16.30 -10.46
CA LEU A 45 8.88 -15.02 -10.00
C LEU A 45 9.96 -13.98 -9.74
N VAL A 46 11.07 -14.37 -9.10
CA VAL A 46 12.17 -13.44 -8.75
C VAL A 46 13.16 -13.22 -9.90
N HIS A 47 13.02 -13.95 -11.01
CA HIS A 47 13.95 -13.88 -12.14
C HIS A 47 13.94 -12.49 -12.80
N PRO A 48 15.09 -11.97 -13.28
CA PRO A 48 15.16 -10.69 -14.02
C PRO A 48 14.25 -10.61 -15.24
N ASP A 49 14.08 -11.70 -15.95
CA ASP A 49 13.26 -11.75 -17.16
C ASP A 49 11.79 -12.10 -16.89
N HIS A 50 11.37 -12.16 -15.62
CA HIS A 50 10.00 -12.50 -15.30
C HIS A 50 9.04 -11.41 -15.81
N PRO A 51 7.93 -11.77 -16.49
CA PRO A 51 7.11 -10.80 -17.21
C PRO A 51 6.32 -9.85 -16.28
N LEU A 52 6.22 -10.18 -14.99
CA LEU A 52 5.66 -9.28 -13.96
C LEU A 52 6.66 -8.30 -13.34
N ARG A 53 7.96 -8.38 -13.67
CA ARG A 53 8.97 -7.50 -13.08
C ARG A 53 8.80 -6.07 -13.61
N LYS A 54 8.73 -5.10 -12.71
CA LYS A 54 8.66 -3.68 -13.09
C LYS A 54 10.03 -3.14 -13.48
N ALA A 55 10.07 -2.25 -14.45
CA ALA A 55 11.29 -1.56 -14.85
C ALA A 55 11.91 -0.82 -13.64
N GLY A 56 13.21 -1.00 -13.43
CA GLY A 56 13.93 -0.37 -12.31
C GLY A 56 13.72 -1.01 -10.93
N VAL A 57 12.91 -2.06 -10.81
CA VAL A 57 12.70 -2.78 -9.54
C VAL A 57 13.54 -4.06 -9.52
N ASP A 58 14.32 -4.24 -8.45
CA ASP A 58 15.07 -5.48 -8.23
C ASP A 58 14.24 -6.56 -7.53
N GLY A 59 13.60 -7.41 -8.34
CA GLY A 59 12.77 -8.53 -7.88
C GLY A 59 11.29 -8.37 -8.21
N ILE A 60 10.48 -9.30 -7.72
CA ILE A 60 9.02 -9.28 -7.89
C ILE A 60 8.36 -8.41 -6.83
N GLU A 61 7.50 -7.48 -7.25
CA GLU A 61 6.60 -6.78 -6.34
C GLU A 61 5.35 -7.64 -6.10
N LEU A 62 5.10 -7.98 -4.84
CA LEU A 62 3.86 -8.60 -4.35
C LEU A 62 3.24 -7.67 -3.30
N TYR A 63 2.13 -8.07 -2.69
CA TYR A 63 1.43 -7.25 -1.70
C TYR A 63 1.30 -7.97 -0.37
N ILE A 64 1.44 -7.24 0.73
CA ILE A 64 1.12 -7.73 2.08
C ILE A 64 -0.18 -7.08 2.51
N GLY A 65 -1.23 -7.88 2.58
CA GLY A 65 -2.53 -7.48 3.10
C GLY A 65 -2.65 -7.85 4.58
N THR A 66 -3.08 -6.89 5.41
CA THR A 66 -3.41 -7.11 6.83
C THR A 66 -4.92 -7.04 7.00
N PHE A 67 -5.52 -8.04 7.63
CA PHE A 67 -6.96 -8.19 7.81
C PHE A 67 -7.43 -7.66 9.19
N PRO A 68 -8.74 -7.44 9.40
CA PRO A 68 -9.29 -6.96 10.68
C PRO A 68 -8.92 -7.82 11.90
N ASN A 69 -8.72 -9.13 11.68
CA ASN A 69 -8.26 -10.07 12.71
C ASN A 69 -6.75 -9.95 13.03
N GLY A 70 -6.05 -8.98 12.42
CA GLY A 70 -4.61 -8.74 12.57
C GLY A 70 -3.73 -9.65 11.72
N GLU A 71 -4.30 -10.66 11.06
CA GLU A 71 -3.53 -11.56 10.22
C GLU A 71 -2.96 -10.84 9.00
N ALA A 72 -1.73 -11.18 8.63
CA ALA A 72 -1.14 -10.76 7.37
C ALA A 72 -1.14 -11.92 6.37
N ARG A 73 -1.26 -11.61 5.07
CA ARG A 73 -1.10 -12.56 3.96
C ARG A 73 -0.29 -11.92 2.84
N LEU A 74 0.52 -12.73 2.18
CA LEU A 74 1.16 -12.37 0.92
C LEU A 74 0.15 -12.56 -0.21
N LEU A 75 0.05 -11.59 -1.12
CA LEU A 75 -1.00 -11.47 -2.12
C LEU A 75 -0.41 -11.13 -3.50
N PHE A 76 -1.07 -11.62 -4.54
CA PHE A 76 -0.97 -11.09 -5.91
C PHE A 76 -2.10 -10.08 -6.14
N SER A 77 -1.87 -9.03 -6.92
CA SER A 77 -2.99 -8.23 -7.43
C SER A 77 -3.73 -8.97 -8.54
N SER A 78 -5.03 -8.71 -8.71
CA SER A 78 -5.80 -9.32 -9.80
C SER A 78 -5.25 -8.97 -11.18
N ALA A 79 -4.66 -7.77 -11.34
CA ALA A 79 -3.96 -7.37 -12.56
C ALA A 79 -2.73 -8.24 -12.87
N GLN A 80 -1.95 -8.64 -11.85
CA GLN A 80 -0.83 -9.57 -12.04
C GLN A 80 -1.30 -10.93 -12.52
N ILE A 81 -2.39 -11.44 -11.92
CA ILE A 81 -2.99 -12.72 -12.30
C ILE A 81 -3.57 -12.68 -13.72
N GLU A 82 -4.26 -11.60 -14.06
CA GLU A 82 -4.78 -11.39 -15.41
C GLU A 82 -3.66 -11.35 -16.44
N TYR A 83 -2.60 -10.59 -16.16
CA TYR A 83 -1.44 -10.50 -17.05
C TYR A 83 -0.73 -11.83 -17.25
N ILE A 84 -0.52 -12.63 -16.20
CA ILE A 84 0.09 -13.98 -16.32
C ILE A 84 -0.69 -14.84 -17.33
N ARG A 85 -2.03 -14.83 -17.26
CA ARG A 85 -2.88 -15.65 -18.14
C ARG A 85 -2.70 -15.26 -19.61
N TYR A 86 -2.74 -13.96 -19.88
CA TYR A 86 -2.53 -13.43 -21.22
C TYR A 86 -1.11 -13.70 -21.73
N TRP A 87 -0.11 -13.55 -20.87
CA TRP A 87 1.28 -13.79 -21.24
C TRP A 87 1.50 -15.26 -21.62
N ILE A 88 1.06 -16.22 -20.79
CA ILE A 88 1.20 -17.67 -21.07
C ILE A 88 0.56 -18.04 -22.42
N HIS A 89 -0.62 -17.49 -22.71
CA HIS A 89 -1.29 -17.69 -23.98
C HIS A 89 -0.54 -17.02 -25.15
N ALA A 90 -0.12 -15.77 -24.99
CA ALA A 90 0.57 -15.01 -26.03
C ALA A 90 1.93 -15.60 -26.43
N VAL A 91 2.65 -16.23 -25.50
CA VAL A 91 3.90 -16.93 -25.79
C VAL A 91 3.71 -18.36 -26.33
N GLY A 92 2.45 -18.78 -26.54
CA GLY A 92 2.12 -20.09 -27.11
C GLY A 92 2.32 -21.27 -26.15
N LEU A 93 2.45 -21.02 -24.85
CA LEU A 93 2.57 -22.08 -23.84
C LEU A 93 1.20 -22.68 -23.46
N ALA A 94 0.11 -21.98 -23.74
CA ALA A 94 -1.26 -22.48 -23.65
C ALA A 94 -2.03 -22.10 -24.91
N GLU A 95 -2.75 -23.07 -25.50
CA GLU A 95 -3.60 -22.85 -26.68
C GLU A 95 -4.82 -21.98 -26.36
N GLU A 96 -5.38 -22.14 -25.16
CA GLU A 96 -6.50 -21.35 -24.66
C GLU A 96 -6.10 -20.49 -23.47
N LEU A 97 -6.81 -19.38 -23.29
CA LEU A 97 -6.60 -18.50 -22.14
C LEU A 97 -6.99 -19.24 -20.85
N ILE A 98 -6.02 -19.39 -19.94
CA ILE A 98 -6.25 -19.95 -18.59
C ILE A 98 -7.41 -19.18 -17.93
N PRO A 99 -8.42 -19.81 -17.32
CA PRO A 99 -9.48 -19.10 -16.60
C PRO A 99 -8.94 -18.33 -15.39
N LEU A 100 -9.61 -17.25 -15.01
CA LEU A 100 -9.32 -16.56 -13.74
C LEU A 100 -9.56 -17.52 -12.56
N PRO A 101 -8.85 -17.34 -11.43
CA PRO A 101 -9.25 -17.95 -10.18
C PRO A 101 -10.68 -17.56 -9.81
N GLY A 102 -11.35 -18.42 -9.04
CA GLY A 102 -12.74 -18.19 -8.61
C GLY A 102 -12.93 -16.82 -7.93
N GLY A 103 -14.09 -16.21 -8.15
CA GLY A 103 -14.42 -14.90 -7.55
C GLY A 103 -14.51 -14.94 -6.02
N ASP A 104 -14.72 -16.12 -5.44
CA ASP A 104 -14.68 -16.40 -4.01
C ASP A 104 -13.27 -16.29 -3.41
N TRP A 105 -12.21 -16.32 -4.22
CA TRP A 105 -10.82 -16.14 -3.78
C TRP A 105 -10.37 -14.68 -3.87
N LEU A 106 -11.20 -13.82 -4.46
CA LEU A 106 -10.88 -12.42 -4.67
C LEU A 106 -11.12 -11.63 -3.38
N ILE A 107 -10.04 -11.11 -2.82
CA ILE A 107 -10.03 -10.22 -1.66
C ILE A 107 -10.18 -8.78 -2.16
N GLN A 108 -11.18 -8.07 -1.66
CA GLN A 108 -11.39 -6.66 -1.94
C GLN A 108 -10.52 -5.81 -1.03
N GLN A 109 -10.23 -4.57 -1.45
CA GLN A 109 -9.50 -3.62 -0.61
C GLN A 109 -10.20 -3.37 0.73
N ASN A 110 -11.55 -3.38 0.74
CA ASN A 110 -12.36 -3.17 1.94
C ASN A 110 -12.29 -4.33 2.94
N ASP A 111 -11.81 -5.51 2.53
CA ASP A 111 -11.62 -6.66 3.42
C ASP A 111 -10.32 -6.55 4.24
N MET A 112 -9.49 -5.55 3.95
CA MET A 112 -8.17 -5.37 4.55
C MET A 112 -8.07 -4.02 5.28
N LEU A 113 -7.39 -4.03 6.43
CA LEU A 113 -7.01 -2.81 7.15
C LEU A 113 -5.89 -2.05 6.43
N SER A 114 -4.96 -2.78 5.81
CA SER A 114 -3.88 -2.18 5.02
C SER A 114 -3.40 -3.14 3.95
N CYS A 115 -3.00 -2.62 2.80
CA CYS A 115 -2.33 -3.37 1.75
C CYS A 115 -1.12 -2.56 1.28
N SER A 116 0.08 -3.15 1.35
CA SER A 116 1.32 -2.46 0.97
C SER A 116 2.18 -3.33 0.07
N PRO A 117 2.86 -2.75 -0.93
CA PRO A 117 3.78 -3.50 -1.79
C PRO A 117 4.99 -4.03 -0.99
N ALA A 118 5.52 -5.17 -1.42
CA ALA A 118 6.70 -5.82 -0.88
C ALA A 118 7.48 -6.48 -2.03
N VAL A 119 8.78 -6.19 -2.11
CA VAL A 119 9.66 -6.67 -3.20
C VAL A 119 10.51 -7.85 -2.74
N TYR A 120 10.61 -8.88 -3.58
CA TYR A 120 11.41 -10.08 -3.33
C TYR A 120 12.34 -10.37 -4.52
N ASN A 121 13.64 -10.41 -4.28
CA ASN A 121 14.66 -10.72 -5.29
C ASN A 121 15.35 -12.08 -5.08
N ASP A 122 15.06 -12.76 -3.96
CA ASP A 122 15.63 -14.05 -3.63
C ASP A 122 14.53 -15.10 -3.39
N PRO A 123 14.61 -16.28 -4.02
CA PRO A 123 13.58 -17.30 -3.93
C PRO A 123 13.48 -17.90 -2.52
N ALA A 124 14.59 -17.97 -1.78
CA ALA A 124 14.57 -18.46 -0.40
C ALA A 124 13.91 -17.45 0.56
N VAL A 125 14.08 -16.15 0.34
CA VAL A 125 13.36 -15.09 1.07
C VAL A 125 11.87 -15.13 0.77
N LEU A 126 11.47 -15.23 -0.50
CA LEU A 126 10.07 -15.35 -0.90
C LEU A 126 9.43 -16.59 -0.25
N LYS A 127 10.07 -17.76 -0.36
CA LYS A 127 9.61 -19.00 0.26
C LYS A 127 9.47 -18.89 1.79
N LYS A 128 10.40 -18.20 2.46
CA LYS A 128 10.33 -17.94 3.91
C LYS A 128 9.19 -17.01 4.27
N ALA A 129 8.83 -16.05 3.42
CA ALA A 129 7.70 -15.15 3.66
C ALA A 129 6.37 -15.91 3.76
N ILE A 130 6.23 -17.00 3.00
CA ILE A 130 4.99 -17.81 2.92
C ILE A 130 4.94 -18.96 3.92
N LYS A 131 6.11 -19.52 4.31
CA LYS A 131 6.20 -20.83 4.99
C LYS A 131 5.24 -20.97 6.19
N VAL A 132 4.17 -21.73 5.96
CA VAL A 132 3.31 -22.37 6.96
C VAL A 132 4.12 -23.49 7.62
N GLY A 133 4.14 -23.50 8.95
CA GLY A 133 5.10 -24.29 9.73
C GLY A 133 5.36 -25.73 9.30
N VAL A 134 6.65 -26.04 9.12
CA VAL A 134 7.25 -27.33 9.46
C VAL A 134 8.61 -27.02 10.08
N ASN A 135 8.75 -27.30 11.38
CA ASN A 135 9.96 -27.33 12.20
C ASN A 135 11.17 -26.55 11.66
N SER A 136 11.27 -25.25 12.00
CA SER A 136 12.54 -24.54 11.88
C SER A 136 13.13 -24.33 13.27
N SER A 137 13.77 -25.38 13.76
CA SER A 137 14.80 -25.30 14.80
C SER A 137 15.90 -24.36 14.31
N ARG A 138 16.25 -23.39 15.17
CA ARG A 138 17.48 -22.57 15.19
C ARG A 138 18.26 -22.46 13.86
N VAL A 139 18.08 -21.36 13.15
CA VAL A 139 19.13 -20.82 12.28
C VAL A 139 19.34 -19.37 12.68
N LYS A 140 20.43 -19.12 13.42
CA LYS A 140 21.03 -17.79 13.52
C LYS A 140 21.81 -17.61 12.23
N CYS A 141 21.42 -16.66 11.38
CA CYS A 141 22.31 -16.18 10.33
C CYS A 141 22.54 -14.70 10.56
N ALA A 142 23.81 -14.39 10.84
CA ALA A 142 24.33 -13.07 11.05
C ALA A 142 24.83 -12.55 9.71
N THR A 143 24.11 -11.61 9.11
CA THR A 143 24.66 -10.66 8.13
C THR A 143 23.83 -9.39 8.24
N HIS A 144 24.51 -8.33 8.65
CA HIS A 144 23.98 -6.98 8.75
C HIS A 144 23.57 -6.48 7.36
N LEU A 145 22.55 -5.61 7.35
CA LEU A 145 22.11 -4.78 6.22
C LEU A 145 21.23 -5.43 5.15
N PHE A 146 20.12 -6.05 5.54
CA PHE A 146 18.93 -6.18 4.68
C PHE A 146 17.66 -6.02 5.53
N ILE A 147 16.74 -5.19 5.05
CA ILE A 147 15.53 -4.72 5.74
C ILE A 147 14.72 -5.91 6.33
N PRO A 148 14.46 -5.96 7.65
CA PRO A 148 13.75 -7.07 8.29
C PRO A 148 12.23 -6.87 8.23
N VAL A 149 11.64 -6.70 7.04
CA VAL A 149 10.17 -6.63 6.89
C VAL A 149 9.56 -8.02 6.75
N ALA A 150 10.34 -9.02 6.34
CA ALA A 150 9.90 -10.42 6.29
C ALA A 150 10.15 -11.16 7.62
N GLN A 151 9.71 -10.60 8.74
CA GLN A 151 9.47 -11.42 9.93
C GLN A 151 8.32 -12.39 9.61
N THR A 152 8.68 -13.58 9.09
CA THR A 152 7.82 -14.75 8.75
C THR A 152 6.34 -14.51 9.05
N ILE A 153 5.53 -14.19 8.04
CA ILE A 153 4.09 -13.88 8.16
C ILE A 153 3.38 -14.94 9.03
N ASP A 154 3.70 -16.22 8.83
CA ASP A 154 3.22 -17.35 9.62
C ASP A 154 3.52 -17.24 11.13
N LYS A 155 4.75 -16.85 11.53
CA LYS A 155 5.10 -16.71 12.95
C LYS A 155 4.27 -15.64 13.62
N ASN A 156 4.02 -14.53 12.92
CA ASN A 156 3.16 -13.46 13.44
C ASN A 156 1.70 -13.92 13.53
N ASN A 157 1.18 -14.58 12.50
CA ASN A 157 -0.17 -15.16 12.51
C ASN A 157 -0.36 -16.25 13.58
N LYS A 158 0.68 -17.02 13.89
CA LYS A 158 0.63 -17.99 15.00
C LYS A 158 0.61 -17.32 16.37
N ARG A 159 1.40 -16.26 16.55
CA ARG A 159 1.38 -15.44 17.78
C ARG A 159 0.04 -14.71 17.97
N LEU A 160 -0.67 -14.47 16.86
CA LEU A 160 -2.01 -13.89 16.86
C LEU A 160 -3.10 -14.84 17.36
N LYS A 161 -2.91 -16.17 17.24
CA LYS A 161 -3.88 -17.16 17.73
C LYS A 161 -4.01 -17.06 19.26
N GLY A 162 -5.14 -16.51 19.71
CA GLY A 162 -5.45 -16.30 21.14
C GLY A 162 -5.08 -14.92 21.70
N SER A 163 -4.63 -13.98 20.85
CA SER A 163 -4.38 -12.59 21.25
C SER A 163 -5.55 -11.68 20.86
N GLU A 164 -5.76 -10.59 21.62
CA GLU A 164 -6.69 -9.51 21.25
C GLU A 164 -6.31 -8.90 19.88
N PRO A 165 -7.14 -9.06 18.83
CA PRO A 165 -6.79 -8.72 17.45
C PRO A 165 -6.36 -7.26 17.28
N LEU A 166 -6.96 -6.35 18.05
CA LEU A 166 -6.69 -4.91 17.98
C LEU A 166 -5.30 -4.52 18.52
N LEU A 167 -4.89 -5.11 19.65
CA LEU A 167 -3.59 -4.79 20.25
C LEU A 167 -2.45 -5.36 19.40
N THR A 168 -2.66 -6.53 18.82
CA THR A 168 -1.65 -7.16 17.98
C THR A 168 -1.55 -6.47 16.61
N SER A 169 -2.65 -6.04 16.00
CA SER A 169 -2.60 -5.25 14.76
C SER A 169 -1.88 -3.91 14.98
N ARG A 170 -2.14 -3.23 16.10
CA ARG A 170 -1.39 -2.03 16.52
C ARG A 170 0.09 -2.33 16.71
N ARG A 171 0.43 -3.45 17.36
CA ARG A 171 1.82 -3.88 17.57
C ARG A 171 2.54 -4.15 16.25
N LEU A 172 1.89 -4.80 15.29
CA LEU A 172 2.44 -5.06 13.97
C LEU A 172 2.64 -3.76 13.18
N GLY A 173 1.66 -2.85 13.23
CA GLY A 173 1.78 -1.51 12.65
C GLY A 173 2.98 -0.75 13.23
N PHE A 174 3.12 -0.76 14.56
CA PHE A 174 4.24 -0.15 15.27
C PHE A 174 5.58 -0.75 14.88
N GLU A 175 5.71 -2.08 14.85
CA GLU A 175 6.97 -2.75 14.49
C GLU A 175 7.35 -2.49 13.03
N ARG A 176 6.37 -2.39 12.11
CA ARG A 176 6.59 -1.97 10.72
C ARG A 176 7.13 -0.55 10.67
N VAL A 177 6.48 0.41 11.35
CA VAL A 177 6.92 1.81 11.43
C VAL A 177 8.33 1.91 11.99
N ARG A 178 8.60 1.21 13.10
CA ARG A 178 9.93 1.17 13.73
C ARG A 178 11.01 0.65 12.80
N ALA A 179 10.71 -0.38 12.01
CA ALA A 179 11.66 -0.95 11.06
C ALA A 179 12.02 0.03 9.93
N TYR A 180 11.03 0.72 9.35
CA TYR A 180 11.29 1.73 8.32
C TYR A 180 12.07 2.94 8.86
N TRP A 181 11.70 3.41 10.06
CA TRP A 181 12.42 4.49 10.73
C TRP A 181 13.88 4.13 11.00
N ALA A 182 14.15 2.96 11.58
CA ALA A 182 15.52 2.50 11.84
C ALA A 182 16.35 2.30 10.57
N ALA A 183 15.69 1.95 9.46
CA ALA A 183 16.32 1.82 8.15
C ALA A 183 16.52 3.15 7.41
N LYS A 184 16.10 4.28 8.00
CA LYS A 184 16.12 5.61 7.37
C LYS A 184 15.42 5.61 6.01
N ALA A 185 14.28 4.92 5.93
CA ALA A 185 13.59 4.64 4.68
C ALA A 185 12.17 5.22 4.66
N GLY A 186 11.82 5.86 3.55
CA GLY A 186 10.51 6.49 3.31
C GLY A 186 10.45 7.96 3.74
N THR A 187 9.28 8.55 3.52
CA THR A 187 8.93 9.91 3.95
C THR A 187 7.84 9.85 5.01
N TRP A 188 8.00 10.61 6.08
CA TRP A 188 7.05 10.76 7.18
C TRP A 188 6.48 12.17 7.10
N ILE A 189 5.17 12.32 6.93
CA ILE A 189 4.52 13.63 6.86
C ILE A 189 3.40 13.68 7.90
N ALA A 190 3.57 14.52 8.92
CA ALA A 190 2.47 14.96 9.75
C ALA A 190 1.68 16.02 9.00
N ILE A 191 0.37 15.83 8.88
CA ILE A 191 -0.54 16.77 8.23
C ILE A 191 -1.72 17.10 9.12
N ASP A 192 -2.22 18.31 8.95
CA ASP A 192 -3.36 18.86 9.67
C ASP A 192 -4.13 19.78 8.72
N ILE A 193 -5.43 19.53 8.53
CA ILE A 193 -6.29 20.33 7.66
C ILE A 193 -7.41 20.93 8.51
N GLU A 194 -7.50 22.25 8.52
CA GLU A 194 -8.60 22.93 9.20
C GLU A 194 -9.69 23.35 8.22
N ALA A 195 -10.92 23.35 8.72
CA ALA A 195 -12.09 23.83 8.01
C ALA A 195 -12.88 24.79 8.88
N TRP A 196 -13.69 25.63 8.24
CA TRP A 196 -14.58 26.52 8.97
C TRP A 196 -15.62 25.70 9.76
N ASP A 197 -15.74 26.00 11.05
CA ASP A 197 -16.56 25.22 11.97
C ASP A 197 -18.07 25.24 11.71
N ARG A 198 -18.56 26.19 10.89
CA ARG A 198 -19.97 26.22 10.45
C ARG A 198 -20.21 25.54 9.11
N ASP A 199 -19.19 25.36 8.29
CA ASP A 199 -19.26 24.67 7.02
C ASP A 199 -17.92 23.98 6.71
N HIS A 200 -17.89 22.68 6.97
CA HIS A 200 -16.71 21.84 6.84
C HIS A 200 -16.30 21.59 5.37
N THR A 201 -17.03 22.14 4.39
CA THR A 201 -16.61 22.17 2.99
C THR A 201 -15.67 23.34 2.68
N VAL A 202 -15.61 24.33 3.57
CA VAL A 202 -14.75 25.51 3.49
C VAL A 202 -13.44 25.22 4.21
N LEU A 203 -12.45 24.69 3.49
CA LEU A 203 -11.10 24.44 4.03
C LEU A 203 -10.33 25.75 4.19
N THR A 204 -9.68 25.96 5.32
CA THR A 204 -9.11 27.27 5.68
C THR A 204 -7.59 27.27 5.77
N GLU A 205 -6.99 26.22 6.32
CA GLU A 205 -5.55 26.07 6.41
C GLU A 205 -5.09 24.62 6.23
N PHE A 206 -3.81 24.48 5.90
CA PHE A 206 -3.13 23.20 5.78
C PHE A 206 -1.73 23.34 6.39
N GLY A 207 -1.48 22.62 7.48
CA GLY A 207 -0.18 22.50 8.11
C GLY A 207 0.49 21.19 7.74
N TRP A 208 1.80 21.21 7.53
CA TRP A 208 2.59 19.98 7.44
C TRP A 208 3.96 20.11 8.10
N SER A 209 4.46 18.97 8.55
CA SER A 209 5.86 18.77 8.91
C SER A 209 6.29 17.42 8.37
N LEU A 210 7.44 17.37 7.70
CA LEU A 210 7.95 16.17 7.07
C LEU A 210 9.40 15.88 7.42
N ILE A 211 9.70 14.59 7.49
CA ILE A 211 11.04 14.04 7.64
C ILE A 211 11.25 12.98 6.55
N ARG A 212 12.38 13.05 5.85
CA ARG A 212 12.83 12.03 4.90
C ARG A 212 14.35 11.89 4.97
N TRP A 213 14.89 10.93 4.22
CA TRP A 213 16.34 10.77 4.09
C TRP A 213 16.78 10.91 2.65
N GLU A 214 17.78 11.75 2.42
CA GLU A 214 18.44 11.95 1.13
C GLU A 214 19.93 11.70 1.34
N ASN A 215 20.51 10.78 0.56
CA ASN A 215 21.93 10.38 0.70
C ASN A 215 22.35 9.97 2.14
N GLY A 216 21.41 9.46 2.94
CA GLY A 216 21.64 9.01 4.32
C GLY A 216 21.53 10.11 5.39
N GLU A 217 21.36 11.36 4.96
CA GLU A 217 21.13 12.53 5.81
C GLU A 217 19.64 12.79 5.98
N GLU A 218 19.25 13.24 7.17
CA GLU A 218 17.87 13.60 7.48
C GLU A 218 17.54 14.97 6.87
N VAL A 219 16.46 15.02 6.09
CA VAL A 219 15.91 16.25 5.52
C VAL A 219 14.57 16.50 6.18
N SER A 220 14.46 17.64 6.86
CA SER A 220 13.23 18.12 7.48
C SER A 220 12.69 19.33 6.73
N GLU A 221 11.37 19.35 6.51
CA GLU A 221 10.67 20.48 5.91
C GLU A 221 9.34 20.67 6.65
N ALA A 222 8.90 21.90 6.82
CA ALA A 222 7.60 22.21 7.38
C ALA A 222 7.01 23.40 6.63
N GLY A 223 5.69 23.52 6.67
CA GLY A 223 5.02 24.68 6.11
C GLY A 223 3.58 24.78 6.56
N HIS A 224 2.98 25.88 6.16
CA HIS A 224 1.61 26.22 6.50
C HIS A 224 1.00 27.05 5.36
N LEU A 225 -0.12 26.58 4.80
CA LEU A 225 -0.87 27.30 3.77
C LEU A 225 -2.16 27.85 4.37
N THR A 226 -2.57 29.04 3.94
CA THR A 226 -3.88 29.63 4.24
C THR A 226 -4.60 29.99 2.96
N VAL A 227 -5.93 29.82 2.93
CA VAL A 227 -6.74 30.09 1.74
C VAL A 227 -7.19 31.55 1.71
N GLU A 228 -6.71 32.32 0.72
CA GLU A 228 -6.96 33.77 0.57
C GLU A 228 -8.46 34.09 0.56
N GLU A 229 -9.23 33.37 -0.25
CA GLU A 229 -10.67 33.59 -0.42
C GLU A 229 -11.46 33.25 0.85
N HIS A 230 -10.85 32.57 1.81
CA HIS A 230 -11.48 32.16 3.05
C HIS A 230 -11.02 32.96 4.28
N ARG A 231 -10.25 34.06 4.11
CA ARG A 231 -9.80 34.89 5.24
C ARG A 231 -10.93 35.45 6.11
N SER A 232 -12.09 35.71 5.52
CA SER A 232 -13.25 36.26 6.25
C SER A 232 -14.03 35.21 7.07
N TYR A 233 -13.72 33.92 6.94
CA TYR A 233 -14.36 32.87 7.73
C TYR A 233 -13.62 32.68 9.06
N TYR A 234 -14.26 33.14 10.13
CA TYR A 234 -13.78 33.01 11.51
C TYR A 234 -14.55 31.91 12.24
N ASN A 235 -13.81 31.10 12.99
CA ASN A 235 -14.39 30.06 13.83
C ASN A 235 -15.18 30.69 14.99
N THR A 236 -16.32 30.09 15.31
CA THR A 236 -17.20 30.46 16.43
C THR A 236 -16.98 29.56 17.66
N PHE A 237 -16.73 28.27 17.45
CA PHE A 237 -16.72 27.22 18.47
C PHE A 237 -15.33 26.71 18.82
N VAL A 238 -14.35 26.89 17.93
CA VAL A 238 -12.95 26.50 18.13
C VAL A 238 -12.02 27.70 17.99
N ALA A 239 -10.83 27.61 18.60
CA ALA A 239 -9.84 28.67 18.54
C ALA A 239 -9.42 28.95 17.08
N HIS A 240 -9.11 30.22 16.80
CA HIS A 240 -8.63 30.64 15.49
C HIS A 240 -7.10 30.74 15.52
N ASN A 241 -6.42 29.71 15.01
CA ASN A 241 -4.95 29.62 15.03
C ASN A 241 -4.29 29.86 13.67
N ARG A 242 -5.07 30.22 12.64
CA ARG A 242 -4.60 30.42 11.27
C ARG A 242 -3.42 31.38 11.14
N GLU A 243 -3.38 32.42 11.97
CA GLU A 243 -2.34 33.45 11.97
C GLU A 243 -1.22 33.20 12.98
N HIS A 244 -1.23 32.04 13.66
CA HIS A 244 -0.34 31.71 14.77
C HIS A 244 0.61 30.55 14.45
N TYR A 245 0.99 30.41 13.17
CA TYR A 245 1.99 29.44 12.78
C TYR A 245 3.35 29.76 13.42
N SER A 246 3.84 28.83 14.25
CA SER A 246 5.02 29.07 15.09
C SER A 246 6.34 28.57 14.48
N PHE A 247 6.31 27.94 13.30
CA PHE A 247 7.47 27.30 12.68
C PHE A 247 7.92 27.98 11.37
N GLY A 248 7.46 29.20 11.11
CA GLY A 248 7.78 29.97 9.91
C GLY A 248 6.70 31.00 9.59
N GLU A 249 6.56 31.31 8.31
CA GLU A 249 5.50 32.20 7.80
C GLU A 249 4.44 31.37 7.08
N SER A 250 3.17 31.74 7.30
CA SER A 250 2.05 31.19 6.53
C SER A 250 2.10 31.69 5.09
N GLU A 251 2.03 30.78 4.13
CA GLU A 251 1.89 31.11 2.71
C GLU A 251 0.40 31.27 2.37
N GLU A 252 0.00 32.46 1.96
CA GLU A 252 -1.35 32.71 1.48
C GLU A 252 -1.47 32.33 0.00
N VAL A 253 -2.46 31.48 -0.31
CA VAL A 253 -2.67 30.93 -1.65
C VAL A 253 -4.15 30.92 -2.01
N ASP A 254 -4.45 30.97 -3.32
CA ASP A 254 -5.80 30.75 -3.82
C ASP A 254 -6.27 29.29 -3.63
N LYS A 255 -7.58 29.03 -3.67
CA LYS A 255 -8.17 27.68 -3.47
C LYS A 255 -7.61 26.62 -4.43
N LYS A 256 -7.32 26.98 -5.68
CA LYS A 256 -6.84 26.04 -6.70
C LYS A 256 -5.40 25.65 -6.40
N THR A 257 -4.57 26.62 -6.03
CA THR A 257 -3.18 26.46 -5.62
C THR A 257 -3.09 25.67 -4.32
N PHE A 258 -3.92 25.96 -3.32
CA PHE A 258 -4.03 25.20 -2.07
C PHE A 258 -4.20 23.69 -2.31
N LYS A 259 -5.21 23.32 -3.10
CA LYS A 259 -5.50 21.90 -3.43
C LYS A 259 -4.38 21.26 -4.26
N LYS A 260 -3.82 22.01 -5.21
CA LYS A 260 -2.70 21.53 -6.03
C LYS A 260 -1.47 21.26 -5.15
N ARG A 261 -1.13 22.15 -4.23
CA ARG A 261 0.04 22.03 -3.35
C ARG A 261 -0.08 20.81 -2.43
N ILE A 262 -1.24 20.55 -1.83
CA ILE A 262 -1.48 19.35 -1.02
C ILE A 262 -1.30 18.08 -1.86
N ARG A 263 -1.90 18.05 -3.06
CA ARG A 263 -1.81 16.91 -3.98
C ARG A 263 -0.37 16.65 -4.42
N ASP A 264 0.33 17.69 -4.82
CA ASP A 264 1.71 17.62 -5.30
C ASP A 264 2.62 17.17 -4.14
N LEU A 265 2.45 17.71 -2.93
CA LEU A 265 3.21 17.30 -1.73
C LEU A 265 3.06 15.79 -1.46
N ILE A 266 1.84 15.26 -1.47
CA ILE A 266 1.58 13.83 -1.26
C ILE A 266 2.10 13.01 -2.44
N GLY A 267 1.85 13.45 -3.68
CA GLY A 267 2.22 12.75 -4.90
C GLY A 267 3.74 12.62 -5.07
N ASP A 268 4.45 13.74 -4.91
CA ASP A 268 5.90 13.81 -5.04
C ASP A 268 6.59 12.93 -4.00
N ASN A 269 6.17 13.00 -2.73
CA ASN A 269 6.76 12.17 -1.69
C ASN A 269 6.39 10.69 -1.83
N ARG A 270 5.19 10.36 -2.30
CA ARG A 270 4.81 8.97 -2.62
C ARG A 270 5.63 8.39 -3.77
N SER A 271 6.00 9.21 -4.76
CA SER A 271 6.81 8.75 -5.90
C SER A 271 8.24 8.36 -5.51
N LYS A 272 8.75 8.90 -4.40
CA LYS A 272 10.11 8.66 -3.89
C LYS A 272 10.23 7.38 -3.07
N GLY A 273 9.12 6.76 -2.68
CA GLY A 273 9.12 5.53 -1.88
C GLY A 273 7.92 5.44 -0.93
N PRO A 274 8.02 4.61 0.12
CA PRO A 274 6.98 4.49 1.14
C PRO A 274 6.68 5.85 1.79
N LEU A 275 5.40 6.24 1.79
CA LEU A 275 4.90 7.45 2.42
C LEU A 275 4.06 7.09 3.66
N PHE A 276 4.41 7.69 4.79
CA PHE A 276 3.71 7.54 6.06
C PHE A 276 3.05 8.87 6.40
N LEU A 277 1.72 8.89 6.41
CA LEU A 277 0.93 10.04 6.87
C LEU A 277 0.64 9.89 8.36
N ILE A 278 0.95 10.94 9.13
CA ILE A 278 0.71 11.04 10.57
C ILE A 278 -0.40 12.07 10.79
N PHE A 279 -1.38 11.67 11.60
CA PHE A 279 -2.54 12.50 11.94
C PHE A 279 -2.72 12.48 13.46
N HIS A 280 -3.31 13.53 14.01
CA HIS A 280 -3.81 13.51 15.39
C HIS A 280 -5.18 12.82 15.46
N ASP A 281 -6.16 13.26 14.66
CA ASP A 281 -7.44 12.57 14.42
C ASP A 281 -7.68 12.38 12.93
N ALA A 282 -7.22 11.24 12.41
CA ALA A 282 -7.27 10.94 10.97
C ALA A 282 -8.69 11.00 10.37
N ASN A 283 -9.76 10.86 11.16
CA ASN A 283 -11.10 10.77 10.59
C ASN A 283 -11.56 12.08 9.93
N GLN A 284 -11.16 13.23 10.48
CA GLN A 284 -11.52 14.53 9.91
C GLN A 284 -10.62 14.86 8.73
N ASP A 285 -9.30 14.79 8.91
CA ASP A 285 -8.33 15.10 7.87
C ASP A 285 -8.51 14.24 6.61
N VAL A 286 -8.77 12.94 6.78
CA VAL A 286 -9.02 12.05 5.64
C VAL A 286 -10.29 12.48 4.91
N LYS A 287 -11.35 12.89 5.61
CA LYS A 287 -12.56 13.41 4.94
C LYS A 287 -12.25 14.68 4.16
N TYR A 288 -11.49 15.61 4.74
CA TYR A 288 -11.10 16.85 4.09
C TYR A 288 -10.24 16.61 2.84
N ALA A 289 -9.32 15.65 2.92
CA ALA A 289 -8.50 15.23 1.78
C ALA A 289 -9.31 14.58 0.64
N HIS A 290 -10.49 14.02 0.95
CA HIS A 290 -11.40 13.40 -0.04
C HIS A 290 -12.49 14.36 -0.55
N LEU A 291 -12.60 15.59 -0.04
CA LEU A 291 -13.67 16.51 -0.44
C LEU A 291 -13.62 16.77 -1.97
N PRO A 292 -14.64 16.34 -2.74
CA PRO A 292 -14.70 16.59 -4.16
C PRO A 292 -14.85 18.09 -4.43
N LEU A 293 -14.32 18.53 -5.57
CA LEU A 293 -14.63 19.86 -6.09
C LEU A 293 -16.13 19.89 -6.47
N PRO A 294 -16.87 20.95 -6.13
CA PRO A 294 -17.88 21.42 -7.06
C PRO A 294 -17.15 21.67 -8.37
N SER A 295 -17.45 20.87 -9.40
CA SER A 295 -17.12 21.24 -10.76
C SER A 295 -17.84 22.54 -11.04
N GLU A 296 -17.07 23.58 -11.39
CA GLU A 296 -17.56 24.90 -11.80
C GLU A 296 -17.92 25.84 -10.64
N TYR A 297 -17.00 26.78 -10.34
CA TYR A 297 -17.16 28.22 -10.59
C TYR A 297 -15.77 28.83 -10.82
#